data_AF-A0A0R2NSY5-F1
#
_entry.id   AF-A0A0R2NSY5-F1
#
_cell.length_a   1.000
_cell.length_b   1.000
_cell.length_c   1.000
_cell.angle_alpha   90.00
_cell.angle_beta   90.00
_cell.angle_gamma   90.00
#
_symmetry.space_group_name_H-M   'P 1'
#
loop_
_entity.id
_entity.type
_entity.pdbx_description
1 polymer ?
#
loop_
_entity_poly.entity_id
_entity_poly.type
_entity_poly.pdbx_seq_one_letter_code
_entity_poly.pdbx_strand_id
1 'polypeptide(L)'
;MTTAFPKGFLWGGATAANQIEGAWNEDGKGPSTADMVTGGTFETPRHYTATLQPNTYYPSHQASDFYHHWREDLKLLHEMGYNTYRMSIAWSRIFPNGDDDEPNQAGLDFYRQIFERCQAYGIEPIVTISHYETPYHLTQKYHGWLDRRVIDFYVKYCKTIFLEYKDLVHYWLTFNEINILIMMGGGYVGAGLPLKDGQPMFGGPVTDQSRQDCFQALHHQFVASAQAVQLAHRINPDNWVGCMIAGGMSYPLTPNPADVLKTQQEMAMNNWFCGDVQVRGAYPYFAKRYFEDHNIHLHTEPADAATLKAGKVDFYSFSYYSSNARTVDQSKAESAGNMTMGVKNPYLKYSEWGWSTDPTGLRIYLNDVYGRYGVPVMVVENGLGARDELTAAGQINDDYRIAYLKEHIEAMHAAIDDGVDLIGYTPWGCIDLVSAGTGQMEKRYGFIYVDRNDQQQGDFRRIPKKSFYWYQQVIASNGANLSTDIATKI
;
A
#
# COMPACT_ATOMS: atom_id res chain seq x y z
N MET A 1 21.85 -22.28 5.39
CA MET A 1 20.63 -21.71 5.99
C MET A 1 21.07 -20.80 7.11
N THR A 2 21.00 -19.50 6.87
CA THR A 2 21.18 -18.51 7.93
C THR A 2 20.02 -18.63 8.90
N THR A 3 20.29 -18.72 10.20
CA THR A 3 19.22 -18.84 11.19
C THR A 3 18.53 -17.50 11.47
N ALA A 4 19.10 -16.37 11.05
CA ALA A 4 18.59 -15.02 11.26
C ALA A 4 18.64 -14.22 9.95
N PHE A 5 17.80 -13.19 9.86
CA PHE A 5 17.81 -12.24 8.74
C PHE A 5 19.14 -11.43 8.72
N PRO A 6 19.44 -10.74 7.62
CA PRO A 6 20.61 -9.86 7.53
C PRO A 6 20.70 -8.87 8.69
N LYS A 7 21.92 -8.51 9.08
CA LYS A 7 22.11 -7.46 10.09
C LYS A 7 21.62 -6.13 9.53
N GLY A 8 20.80 -5.41 10.31
CA GLY A 8 20.21 -4.14 9.88
C GLY A 8 18.92 -4.31 9.08
N PHE A 9 18.36 -5.52 9.00
CA PHE A 9 17.05 -5.75 8.40
C PHE A 9 15.98 -4.86 9.05
N LEU A 10 15.19 -4.19 8.21
CA LEU A 10 14.18 -3.24 8.65
C LEU A 10 12.89 -3.98 9.03
N TRP A 11 12.72 -4.21 10.33
CA TRP A 11 11.53 -4.79 10.94
C TRP A 11 10.60 -3.69 11.45
N GLY A 12 9.36 -3.70 10.98
CA GLY A 12 8.41 -2.68 11.36
C GLY A 12 6.97 -3.08 11.12
N GLY A 13 6.16 -2.12 10.73
CA GLY A 13 4.75 -2.27 10.39
C GLY A 13 4.33 -1.11 9.49
N ALA A 14 3.21 -1.24 8.80
CA ALA A 14 2.76 -0.29 7.80
C ALA A 14 1.32 0.17 8.05
N THR A 15 1.07 1.47 7.84
CA THR A 15 -0.27 2.08 7.84
C THR A 15 -0.37 3.11 6.72
N ALA A 16 -1.58 3.66 6.51
CA ALA A 16 -1.83 4.78 5.62
C ALA A 16 -2.67 5.84 6.35
N ALA A 17 -2.38 7.10 6.12
CA ALA A 17 -2.96 8.23 6.84
C ALA A 17 -4.50 8.24 6.78
N ASN A 18 -5.08 8.16 5.58
CA ASN A 18 -6.53 8.06 5.37
C ASN A 18 -7.22 6.85 6.04
N GLN A 19 -6.47 5.82 6.45
CA GLN A 19 -7.00 4.61 7.06
C GLN A 19 -6.85 4.58 8.58
N ILE A 20 -5.92 5.36 9.14
CA ILE A 20 -5.61 5.33 10.57
C ILE A 20 -5.76 6.67 11.29
N GLU A 21 -5.48 7.81 10.64
CA GLU A 21 -5.39 9.12 11.31
C GLU A 21 -6.72 9.64 11.82
N GLY A 22 -7.76 9.66 11.00
CA GLY A 22 -9.01 10.34 11.32
C GLY A 22 -8.84 11.86 11.26
N ALA A 23 -9.60 12.60 12.07
CA ALA A 23 -9.54 14.06 12.17
C ALA A 23 -9.49 14.73 10.78
N TRP A 24 -10.40 14.30 9.90
CA TRP A 24 -10.28 14.54 8.45
C TRP A 24 -10.37 16.02 8.05
N ASN A 25 -10.91 16.87 8.93
CA ASN A 25 -11.16 18.29 8.74
C ASN A 25 -10.56 19.16 9.87
N GLU A 26 -9.63 18.62 10.66
CA GLU A 26 -8.94 19.36 11.71
C GLU A 26 -7.67 20.03 11.19
N ASP A 27 -7.27 21.12 11.85
CA ASP A 27 -6.02 21.85 11.60
C ASP A 27 -5.76 22.17 10.12
N GLY A 28 -6.84 22.52 9.42
CA GLY A 28 -6.79 22.96 8.02
C GLY A 28 -6.69 21.84 7.00
N LYS A 29 -6.80 20.55 7.39
CA LYS A 29 -6.83 19.45 6.42
C LYS A 29 -8.01 19.60 5.46
N GLY A 30 -7.72 19.50 4.15
CA GLY A 30 -8.73 19.46 3.10
C GLY A 30 -9.34 18.06 2.91
N PRO A 31 -10.55 17.97 2.29
CA PRO A 31 -11.11 16.68 1.90
C PRO A 31 -10.18 15.97 0.91
N SER A 32 -9.92 14.69 1.15
CA SER A 32 -9.23 13.80 0.21
C SER A 32 -10.23 12.95 -0.57
N THR A 33 -9.78 12.26 -1.62
CA THR A 33 -10.58 11.25 -2.33
C THR A 33 -11.13 10.17 -1.40
N ALA A 34 -10.42 9.81 -0.33
CA ALA A 34 -10.87 8.83 0.65
C ALA A 34 -12.06 9.33 1.51
N ASP A 35 -12.09 10.64 1.79
CA ASP A 35 -13.13 11.29 2.59
C ASP A 35 -14.48 11.38 1.86
N MET A 36 -14.47 11.17 0.54
CA MET A 36 -15.65 11.19 -0.31
C MET A 36 -16.20 9.79 -0.58
N VAL A 37 -15.82 8.79 0.22
CA VAL A 37 -16.19 7.39 0.00
C VAL A 37 -16.83 6.76 1.24
N THR A 38 -18.04 6.24 1.09
CA THR A 38 -18.83 5.63 2.16
C THR A 38 -18.21 4.34 2.71
N GLY A 39 -18.69 3.89 3.87
CA GLY A 39 -18.48 2.52 4.33
C GLY A 39 -19.18 1.50 3.43
N GLY A 40 -18.69 0.27 3.46
CA GLY A 40 -19.26 -0.89 2.76
C GLY A 40 -19.08 -2.17 3.59
N THR A 41 -19.37 -3.31 2.96
CA THR A 41 -19.18 -4.66 3.52
C THR A 41 -18.52 -5.56 2.46
N PHE A 42 -18.39 -6.85 2.74
CA PHE A 42 -17.98 -7.81 1.72
C PHE A 42 -19.00 -7.90 0.57
N GLU A 43 -20.29 -7.76 0.88
CA GLU A 43 -21.42 -7.86 -0.07
C GLU A 43 -21.79 -6.51 -0.69
N THR A 44 -21.56 -5.40 0.03
CA THR A 44 -21.96 -4.06 -0.40
C THR A 44 -20.72 -3.20 -0.66
N PRO A 45 -20.48 -2.74 -1.90
CA PRO A 45 -19.30 -1.95 -2.19
C PRO A 45 -19.34 -0.58 -1.52
N ARG A 46 -18.17 0.00 -1.30
CA ARG A 46 -18.02 1.41 -0.92
C ARG A 46 -18.35 2.31 -2.11
N HIS A 47 -19.12 3.36 -1.88
CA HIS A 47 -19.55 4.26 -2.94
C HIS A 47 -18.90 5.63 -2.82
N TYR A 48 -18.51 6.17 -3.97
CA TYR A 48 -18.13 7.56 -4.11
C TYR A 48 -19.37 8.46 -3.99
N THR A 49 -19.20 9.58 -3.28
CA THR A 49 -20.19 10.65 -3.21
C THR A 49 -19.56 11.96 -3.68
N ALA A 50 -20.17 12.64 -4.65
CA ALA A 50 -19.65 13.90 -5.18
C ALA A 50 -19.65 15.05 -4.14
N THR A 51 -20.55 14.94 -3.16
CA THR A 51 -20.62 15.80 -1.98
C THR A 51 -20.83 14.94 -0.73
N LEU A 52 -20.37 15.43 0.41
CA LEU A 52 -20.63 14.76 1.68
C LEU A 52 -22.13 14.72 1.98
N GLN A 53 -22.64 13.52 2.22
CA GLN A 53 -24.05 13.29 2.50
C GLN A 53 -24.29 13.32 4.01
N PRO A 54 -25.31 14.05 4.50
CA PRO A 54 -25.67 14.04 5.91
C PRO A 54 -26.00 12.63 6.40
N ASN A 55 -25.68 12.32 7.65
CA ASN A 55 -25.95 11.03 8.29
C ASN A 55 -25.37 9.80 7.56
N THR A 56 -24.35 9.99 6.73
CA THR A 56 -23.66 8.91 6.02
C THR A 56 -22.34 8.58 6.70
N TYR A 57 -22.04 7.29 6.79
CA TYR A 57 -20.78 6.82 7.38
C TYR A 57 -19.64 6.90 6.36
N TYR A 58 -18.64 7.72 6.67
CA TYR A 58 -17.38 7.85 5.93
C TYR A 58 -16.24 7.35 6.81
N PRO A 59 -15.74 6.12 6.60
CA PRO A 59 -14.79 5.47 7.51
C PRO A 59 -13.51 6.27 7.79
N SER A 60 -12.96 6.96 6.78
CA SER A 60 -11.72 7.75 6.91
C SER A 60 -11.87 8.96 7.84
N HIS A 61 -13.11 9.42 8.10
CA HIS A 61 -13.33 10.65 8.87
C HIS A 61 -12.86 10.54 10.32
N GLN A 62 -13.01 9.34 10.91
CA GLN A 62 -12.55 9.01 12.26
C GLN A 62 -11.43 7.98 12.25
N ALA A 63 -11.46 7.03 11.31
CA ALA A 63 -10.47 5.96 11.22
C ALA A 63 -10.23 5.28 12.59
N SER A 64 -8.97 5.21 13.03
CA SER A 64 -8.58 4.75 14.36
C SER A 64 -8.16 5.89 15.28
N ASP A 65 -8.42 7.14 14.89
CA ASP A 65 -8.08 8.36 15.62
C ASP A 65 -6.58 8.47 15.99
N PHE A 66 -5.70 7.98 15.13
CA PHE A 66 -4.24 8.11 15.34
C PHE A 66 -3.82 9.58 15.41
N TYR A 67 -4.55 10.52 14.79
CA TYR A 67 -4.27 11.95 14.89
C TYR A 67 -4.13 12.42 16.36
N HIS A 68 -4.99 11.92 17.24
CA HIS A 68 -4.95 12.23 18.67
C HIS A 68 -4.13 11.23 19.49
N HIS A 69 -3.99 9.99 19.02
CA HIS A 69 -3.38 8.88 19.76
C HIS A 69 -1.94 8.51 19.35
N TRP A 70 -1.33 9.20 18.37
CA TRP A 70 -0.03 8.81 17.81
C TRP A 70 1.09 8.63 18.85
N ARG A 71 1.05 9.36 19.97
CA ARG A 71 2.06 9.26 21.04
C ARG A 71 2.02 7.90 21.75
N GLU A 72 0.82 7.40 22.01
CA GLU A 72 0.59 6.08 22.58
C GLU A 72 0.94 5.01 21.54
N ASP A 73 0.49 5.20 20.31
CA ASP A 73 0.73 4.28 19.21
C ASP A 73 2.23 4.09 18.95
N LEU A 74 3.01 5.16 18.79
CA LEU A 74 4.47 5.07 18.62
C LEU A 74 5.19 4.45 19.82
N LYS A 75 4.66 4.65 21.04
CA LYS A 75 5.23 3.99 22.24
C LYS A 75 5.06 2.48 22.13
N LEU A 76 3.88 2.01 21.73
CA LEU A 76 3.62 0.58 21.54
C LEU A 76 4.50 -0.01 20.42
N LEU A 77 4.68 0.70 19.30
CA LEU A 77 5.57 0.25 18.22
C LEU A 77 7.03 0.14 18.69
N HIS A 78 7.50 1.11 19.48
CA HIS A 78 8.82 1.05 20.12
C HIS A 78 8.94 -0.12 21.11
N GLU A 79 7.91 -0.36 21.93
CA GLU A 79 7.87 -1.50 22.86
C GLU A 79 7.93 -2.84 22.13
N MET A 80 7.32 -2.96 20.95
CA MET A 80 7.47 -4.15 20.08
C MET A 80 8.89 -4.34 19.54
N GLY A 81 9.75 -3.33 19.63
CA GLY A 81 11.12 -3.35 19.14
C GLY A 81 11.26 -2.95 17.67
N TYR A 82 10.29 -2.22 17.10
CA TYR A 82 10.38 -1.74 15.73
C TYR A 82 11.66 -0.93 15.52
N ASN A 83 12.33 -1.14 14.40
CA ASN A 83 13.41 -0.28 13.92
C ASN A 83 13.00 0.53 12.68
N THR A 84 11.82 0.26 12.13
CA THR A 84 11.20 1.07 11.08
C THR A 84 9.69 1.14 11.26
N TYR A 85 9.06 2.19 10.72
CA TYR A 85 7.62 2.31 10.64
C TYR A 85 7.22 2.96 9.32
N ARG A 86 6.42 2.24 8.52
CA ARG A 86 5.91 2.75 7.26
C ARG A 86 4.58 3.48 7.48
N MET A 87 4.50 4.71 6.96
CA MET A 87 3.26 5.51 6.97
C MET A 87 3.15 6.33 5.69
N SER A 88 2.00 6.97 5.45
CA SER A 88 1.88 8.04 4.46
C SER A 88 1.80 9.41 5.12
N ILE A 89 2.22 10.44 4.38
CA ILE A 89 1.86 11.82 4.68
C ILE A 89 0.59 12.12 3.88
N ALA A 90 -0.47 12.53 4.57
CA ALA A 90 -1.71 12.94 3.91
C ALA A 90 -1.45 14.22 3.11
N TRP A 91 -1.49 14.12 1.77
CA TRP A 91 -1.29 15.26 0.88
C TRP A 91 -2.22 16.42 1.25
N SER A 92 -3.50 16.12 1.56
CA SER A 92 -4.47 17.15 1.95
C SER A 92 -4.26 17.76 3.34
N ARG A 93 -3.31 17.28 4.16
CA ARG A 93 -2.84 18.00 5.34
C ARG A 93 -1.78 19.04 5.01
N ILE A 94 -0.96 18.81 3.98
CA ILE A 94 0.13 19.70 3.58
C ILE A 94 -0.35 20.73 2.55
N PHE A 95 -1.08 20.29 1.54
CA PHE A 95 -1.72 21.14 0.54
C PHE A 95 -3.21 20.78 0.50
N PRO A 96 -4.07 21.46 1.28
CA PRO A 96 -5.49 21.12 1.42
C PRO A 96 -6.26 21.00 0.11
N ASN A 97 -5.98 21.88 -0.85
CA ASN A 97 -6.56 21.83 -2.19
C ASN A 97 -5.61 21.14 -3.19
N GLY A 98 -4.33 21.01 -2.85
CA GLY A 98 -3.29 20.42 -3.70
C GLY A 98 -2.65 21.43 -4.64
N ASP A 99 -3.38 22.49 -5.02
CA ASP A 99 -2.88 23.63 -5.80
C ASP A 99 -2.68 24.91 -4.96
N ASP A 100 -2.61 24.79 -3.64
CA ASP A 100 -2.40 25.93 -2.73
C ASP A 100 -1.01 26.55 -2.95
N ASP A 101 -0.91 27.87 -2.78
CA ASP A 101 0.35 28.61 -2.96
C ASP A 101 1.38 28.29 -1.87
N GLU A 102 0.95 28.11 -0.62
CA GLU A 102 1.80 27.80 0.52
C GLU A 102 1.29 26.54 1.23
N PRO A 103 2.18 25.74 1.85
CA PRO A 103 1.77 24.57 2.61
C PRO A 103 1.07 24.97 3.91
N ASN A 104 0.22 24.09 4.41
CA ASN A 104 -0.39 24.21 5.72
C ASN A 104 0.62 23.80 6.82
N GLN A 105 1.03 24.79 7.63
CA GLN A 105 2.04 24.59 8.67
C GLN A 105 1.61 23.58 9.74
N ALA A 106 0.33 23.55 10.13
CA ALA A 106 -0.13 22.61 11.15
C ALA A 106 0.00 21.15 10.70
N GLY A 107 -0.23 20.89 9.41
CA GLY A 107 0.05 19.58 8.80
C GLY A 107 1.54 19.24 8.83
N LEU A 108 2.41 20.22 8.53
CA LEU A 108 3.86 20.00 8.58
C LEU A 108 4.34 19.67 10.00
N ASP A 109 3.86 20.42 10.99
CA ASP A 109 4.20 20.27 12.41
C ASP A 109 3.69 18.95 12.99
N PHE A 110 2.55 18.45 12.53
CA PHE A 110 2.00 17.15 12.93
C PHE A 110 2.97 16.02 12.58
N TYR A 111 3.38 15.91 11.32
CA TYR A 111 4.32 14.87 10.89
C TYR A 111 5.72 15.08 11.43
N ARG A 112 6.18 16.34 11.59
CA ARG A 112 7.46 16.64 12.26
C ARG A 112 7.53 16.00 13.64
N GLN A 113 6.50 16.20 14.47
CA GLN A 113 6.45 15.64 15.82
C GLN A 113 6.47 14.11 15.83
N ILE A 114 5.81 13.48 14.86
CA ILE A 114 5.81 12.02 14.68
C ILE A 114 7.22 11.55 14.33
N PHE A 115 7.87 12.15 13.33
CA PHE A 115 9.20 11.73 12.88
C PHE A 115 10.29 11.99 13.91
N GLU A 116 10.23 13.12 14.63
CA GLU A 116 11.12 13.38 15.76
C GLU A 116 10.95 12.34 16.87
N ARG A 117 9.72 11.88 17.12
CA ARG A 117 9.47 10.79 18.06
C ARG A 117 9.99 9.45 17.55
N CYS A 118 9.80 9.14 16.28
CA CYS A 118 10.36 7.95 15.64
C CYS A 118 11.89 7.93 15.80
N GLN A 119 12.57 9.04 15.48
CA GLN A 119 14.02 9.20 15.68
C GLN A 119 14.43 8.99 17.14
N ALA A 120 13.70 9.59 18.09
CA ALA A 120 13.96 9.41 19.53
C ALA A 120 13.84 7.95 20.00
N TYR A 121 13.02 7.14 19.31
CA TYR A 121 12.86 5.71 19.56
C TYR A 121 13.76 4.81 18.71
N GLY A 122 14.59 5.38 17.82
CA GLY A 122 15.41 4.62 16.88
C GLY A 122 14.59 3.91 15.80
N ILE A 123 13.42 4.44 15.46
CA ILE A 123 12.53 3.96 14.41
C ILE A 123 12.78 4.82 13.16
N GLU A 124 13.25 4.21 12.08
CA GLU A 124 13.42 4.89 10.78
C GLU A 124 12.06 4.95 10.04
N PRO A 125 11.54 6.15 9.70
CA PRO A 125 10.30 6.23 8.93
C PRO A 125 10.50 5.78 7.48
N ILE A 126 9.56 4.98 6.96
CA ILE A 126 9.39 4.76 5.51
C ILE A 126 8.15 5.51 5.07
N VAL A 127 8.30 6.60 4.32
CA VAL A 127 7.19 7.50 4.02
C VAL A 127 6.67 7.30 2.60
N THR A 128 5.40 6.91 2.48
CA THR A 128 4.69 6.88 1.19
C THR A 128 4.09 8.26 0.92
N ILE A 129 4.49 8.90 -0.18
CA ILE A 129 4.13 10.28 -0.50
C ILE A 129 2.66 10.38 -0.94
N SER A 130 2.20 9.47 -1.80
CA SER A 130 0.81 9.38 -2.24
C SER A 130 0.23 8.00 -1.95
N HIS A 131 -0.77 7.92 -1.06
CA HIS A 131 -1.42 6.68 -0.65
C HIS A 131 -2.95 6.80 -0.68
N TYR A 132 -3.53 6.74 -1.89
CA TYR A 132 -5.00 6.67 -2.09
C TYR A 132 -5.82 7.84 -1.52
N GLU A 133 -5.19 9.00 -1.36
CA GLU A 133 -5.75 10.15 -0.63
C GLU A 133 -5.45 11.50 -1.31
N THR A 134 -5.52 11.53 -2.64
CA THR A 134 -5.32 12.77 -3.41
C THR A 134 -6.29 13.87 -2.92
N PRO A 135 -5.87 15.14 -2.77
CA PRO A 135 -6.78 16.23 -2.42
C PRO A 135 -7.97 16.26 -3.38
N TYR A 136 -9.20 16.23 -2.84
CA TYR A 136 -10.40 16.06 -3.65
C TYR A 136 -10.63 17.23 -4.62
N HIS A 137 -10.16 18.43 -4.27
CA HIS A 137 -10.16 19.57 -5.19
C HIS A 137 -9.41 19.27 -6.49
N LEU A 138 -8.32 18.50 -6.46
CA LEU A 138 -7.60 18.09 -7.68
C LEU A 138 -8.46 17.18 -8.56
N THR A 139 -9.24 16.28 -7.96
CA THR A 139 -10.24 15.48 -8.67
C THR A 139 -11.29 16.37 -9.33
N GLN A 140 -11.82 17.36 -8.61
CA GLN A 140 -12.91 18.20 -9.11
C GLN A 140 -12.46 19.21 -10.18
N LYS A 141 -11.32 19.88 -9.97
CA LYS A 141 -10.85 20.98 -10.83
C LYS A 141 -9.96 20.52 -11.97
N TYR A 142 -9.18 19.46 -11.76
CA TYR A 142 -8.18 18.98 -12.71
C TYR A 142 -8.43 17.52 -13.15
N HIS A 143 -9.57 16.93 -12.79
CA HIS A 143 -9.90 15.55 -13.15
C HIS A 143 -8.84 14.55 -12.63
N GLY A 144 -8.21 14.88 -11.49
CA GLY A 144 -7.14 14.09 -10.89
C GLY A 144 -5.91 14.04 -11.78
N TRP A 145 -5.27 12.88 -11.83
CA TRP A 145 -4.01 12.69 -12.56
C TRP A 145 -4.14 12.71 -14.10
N LEU A 146 -5.34 12.92 -14.65
CA LEU A 146 -5.51 13.14 -16.10
C LEU A 146 -4.92 14.48 -16.57
N ASP A 147 -4.93 15.50 -15.72
CA ASP A 147 -4.35 16.78 -16.05
C ASP A 147 -2.87 16.81 -15.71
N ARG A 148 -2.06 17.13 -16.72
CA ARG A 148 -0.60 17.14 -16.61
C ARG A 148 -0.09 18.11 -15.55
N ARG A 149 -0.82 19.18 -15.22
CA ARG A 149 -0.44 20.14 -14.18
C ARG A 149 -0.39 19.53 -12.78
N VAL A 150 -1.06 18.40 -12.56
CA VAL A 150 -0.99 17.67 -11.28
C VAL A 150 0.42 17.12 -11.00
N ILE A 151 1.24 16.92 -12.03
CA ILE A 151 2.67 16.62 -11.88
C ILE A 151 3.35 17.73 -11.08
N ASP A 152 3.13 18.99 -11.45
CA ASP A 152 3.78 20.14 -10.80
C ASP A 152 3.30 20.31 -9.34
N PHE A 153 2.00 20.09 -9.09
CA PHE A 153 1.45 20.12 -7.73
C PHE A 153 2.06 19.02 -6.84
N TYR A 154 2.19 17.81 -7.38
CA TYR A 154 2.84 16.71 -6.67
C TYR A 154 4.32 16.98 -6.42
N VAL A 155 5.06 17.51 -7.40
CA VAL A 155 6.49 17.82 -7.24
C VAL A 155 6.70 18.98 -6.26
N LYS A 156 5.81 19.97 -6.23
CA LYS A 156 5.80 21.01 -5.19
C LYS A 156 5.60 20.39 -3.81
N TYR A 157 4.62 19.51 -3.67
CA TYR A 157 4.38 18.76 -2.44
C TYR A 157 5.61 17.95 -2.00
N CYS A 158 6.22 17.18 -2.91
CA CYS A 158 7.46 16.44 -2.68
C CYS A 158 8.59 17.37 -2.21
N LYS A 159 8.79 18.50 -2.89
CA LYS A 159 9.82 19.48 -2.52
C LYS A 159 9.65 19.96 -1.09
N THR A 160 8.42 20.30 -0.71
CA THR A 160 8.11 20.78 0.64
C THR A 160 8.47 19.73 1.68
N ILE A 161 7.97 18.49 1.54
CA ILE A 161 8.20 17.44 2.55
C ILE A 161 9.65 16.96 2.57
N PHE A 162 10.33 16.92 1.42
CA PHE A 162 11.75 16.56 1.38
C PHE A 162 12.62 17.62 2.05
N LEU A 163 12.30 18.91 1.93
CA LEU A 163 13.04 19.97 2.62
C LEU A 163 12.72 19.99 4.13
N GLU A 164 11.45 19.83 4.48
CA GLU A 164 10.97 19.90 5.86
C GLU A 164 11.54 18.75 6.72
N TYR A 165 11.60 17.54 6.15
CA TYR A 165 11.93 16.30 6.87
C TYR A 165 13.28 15.70 6.48
N LYS A 166 14.14 16.46 5.78
CA LYS A 166 15.42 15.98 5.21
C LYS A 166 16.36 15.26 6.20
N ASP A 167 16.29 15.61 7.49
CA ASP A 167 17.14 15.08 8.56
C ASP A 167 16.41 14.02 9.43
N LEU A 168 15.16 13.70 9.08
CA LEU A 168 14.26 12.84 9.85
C LEU A 168 13.75 11.63 9.06
N VAL A 169 13.76 11.68 7.73
CA VAL A 169 13.23 10.61 6.85
C VAL A 169 14.18 10.41 5.68
N HIS A 170 14.64 9.16 5.50
CA HIS A 170 15.51 8.80 4.39
C HIS A 170 14.87 7.80 3.42
N TYR A 171 13.84 7.05 3.83
CA TYR A 171 13.14 6.10 2.97
C TYR A 171 11.82 6.66 2.48
N TRP A 172 11.68 6.77 1.17
CA TRP A 172 10.50 7.33 0.51
C TRP A 172 9.91 6.37 -0.51
N LEU A 173 8.59 6.31 -0.61
CA LEU A 173 7.86 5.63 -1.68
C LEU A 173 6.99 6.64 -2.41
N THR A 174 7.04 6.69 -3.74
CA THR A 174 6.35 7.75 -4.51
C THR A 174 4.84 7.57 -4.53
N PHE A 175 4.35 6.50 -5.17
CA PHE A 175 2.93 6.17 -5.30
C PHE A 175 2.67 4.76 -4.76
N ASN A 176 1.76 4.65 -3.80
CA ASN A 176 1.30 3.36 -3.29
C ASN A 176 0.63 2.56 -4.42
N GLU A 177 1.02 1.29 -4.56
CA GLU A 177 0.35 0.30 -5.41
C GLU A 177 -0.01 0.86 -6.79
N ILE A 178 0.94 1.55 -7.43
CA ILE A 178 0.70 2.39 -8.62
C ILE A 178 0.08 1.61 -9.80
N ASN A 179 0.28 0.29 -9.84
CA ASN A 179 -0.30 -0.62 -10.81
C ASN A 179 -1.82 -0.84 -10.63
N ILE A 180 -2.43 -0.40 -9.53
CA ILE A 180 -3.88 -0.48 -9.35
C ILE A 180 -4.65 0.38 -10.37
N LEU A 181 -4.01 1.35 -11.03
CA LEU A 181 -4.67 2.09 -12.13
C LEU A 181 -5.06 1.18 -13.30
N ILE A 182 -4.30 0.11 -13.53
CA ILE A 182 -4.51 -0.84 -14.63
C ILE A 182 -5.06 -2.19 -14.14
N MET A 183 -5.43 -2.26 -12.86
CA MET A 183 -6.05 -3.42 -12.21
C MET A 183 -7.34 -2.98 -11.49
N MET A 184 -8.29 -3.89 -11.25
CA MET A 184 -9.40 -3.68 -10.29
C MET A 184 -10.29 -2.42 -10.48
N GLY A 185 -10.19 -1.73 -11.62
CA GLY A 185 -10.87 -0.44 -11.83
C GLY A 185 -10.37 0.68 -10.90
N GLY A 186 -9.11 0.66 -10.48
CA GLY A 186 -8.55 1.55 -9.44
C GLY A 186 -8.30 3.01 -9.84
N GLY A 187 -8.91 3.52 -10.92
CA GLY A 187 -8.69 4.89 -11.40
C GLY A 187 -9.02 5.98 -10.38
N TYR A 188 -10.15 5.87 -9.68
CA TYR A 188 -10.50 6.82 -8.63
C TYR A 188 -9.51 6.78 -7.46
N VAL A 189 -9.21 5.57 -6.97
CA VAL A 189 -8.42 5.36 -5.75
C VAL A 189 -6.95 5.70 -5.98
N GLY A 190 -6.36 5.22 -7.08
CA GLY A 190 -4.95 5.42 -7.38
C GLY A 190 -4.63 6.75 -8.06
N ALA A 191 -5.58 7.36 -8.77
CA ALA A 191 -5.34 8.56 -9.58
C ALA A 191 -6.34 9.70 -9.38
N GLY A 192 -7.27 9.58 -8.43
CA GLY A 192 -8.30 10.60 -8.19
C GLY A 192 -9.15 10.88 -9.43
N LEU A 193 -9.30 9.91 -10.34
CA LEU A 193 -10.10 10.08 -11.55
C LEU A 193 -11.57 10.24 -11.18
N PRO A 194 -12.30 11.21 -11.74
CA PRO A 194 -13.67 11.47 -11.33
C PRO A 194 -14.59 10.28 -11.62
N LEU A 195 -15.45 9.96 -10.65
CA LEU A 195 -16.55 9.01 -10.81
C LEU A 195 -17.89 9.73 -10.90
N LYS A 196 -18.92 9.05 -11.40
CA LYS A 196 -20.29 9.55 -11.25
C LYS A 196 -20.73 9.31 -9.81
N ASP A 197 -21.50 10.26 -9.28
CA ASP A 197 -22.07 10.17 -7.93
C ASP A 197 -22.81 8.84 -7.72
N GLY A 198 -22.54 8.17 -6.59
CA GLY A 198 -23.10 6.87 -6.26
C GLY A 198 -22.46 5.68 -6.98
N GLN A 199 -21.35 5.84 -7.72
CA GLN A 199 -20.61 4.70 -8.26
C GLN A 199 -19.69 4.04 -7.22
N PRO A 200 -19.48 2.72 -7.29
CA PRO A 200 -18.46 2.05 -6.49
C PRO A 200 -17.07 2.65 -6.70
N MET A 201 -16.28 2.77 -5.63
CA MET A 201 -14.89 3.26 -5.70
C MET A 201 -13.95 2.28 -6.46
N PHE A 202 -14.31 0.99 -6.49
CA PHE A 202 -13.59 -0.11 -7.14
C PHE A 202 -14.53 -0.89 -8.06
N GLY A 203 -13.98 -1.61 -9.03
CA GLY A 203 -14.73 -2.60 -9.81
C GLY A 203 -15.75 -2.03 -10.80
N GLY A 204 -15.64 -0.75 -11.16
CA GLY A 204 -16.43 -0.17 -12.26
C GLY A 204 -16.11 -0.82 -13.61
N PRO A 205 -17.00 -0.72 -14.62
CA PRO A 205 -16.77 -1.31 -15.93
C PRO A 205 -15.52 -0.70 -16.59
N VAL A 206 -14.61 -1.56 -17.05
CA VAL A 206 -13.42 -1.14 -17.80
C VAL A 206 -13.84 -0.94 -19.26
N THR A 207 -13.98 0.31 -19.67
CA THR A 207 -14.22 0.70 -21.06
C THR A 207 -12.90 1.09 -21.71
N ASP A 208 -12.88 1.22 -23.03
CA ASP A 208 -11.69 1.71 -23.74
C ASP A 208 -11.31 3.12 -23.25
N GLN A 209 -12.30 3.98 -22.97
CA GLN A 209 -12.05 5.30 -22.42
C GLN A 209 -11.47 5.25 -21.01
N SER A 210 -12.04 4.45 -20.09
CA SER A 210 -11.49 4.40 -18.72
C SER A 210 -10.10 3.76 -18.70
N ARG A 211 -9.82 2.81 -19.60
CA ARG A 211 -8.48 2.26 -19.81
C ARG A 211 -7.51 3.34 -20.30
N GLN A 212 -7.87 4.07 -21.37
CA GLN A 212 -7.08 5.18 -21.89
C GLN A 212 -6.77 6.21 -20.80
N ASP A 213 -7.77 6.60 -20.02
CA ASP A 213 -7.65 7.58 -18.94
C ASP A 213 -6.69 7.09 -17.85
N CYS A 214 -6.83 5.82 -17.41
CA CYS A 214 -5.91 5.21 -16.45
C CYS A 214 -4.47 5.17 -16.97
N PHE A 215 -4.24 4.83 -18.24
CA PHE A 215 -2.88 4.80 -18.80
C PHE A 215 -2.28 6.20 -18.96
N GLN A 216 -3.09 7.21 -19.30
CA GLN A 216 -2.64 8.60 -19.33
C GLN A 216 -2.27 9.11 -17.94
N ALA A 217 -3.12 8.86 -16.94
CA ALA A 217 -2.85 9.20 -15.55
C ALA A 217 -1.60 8.49 -15.02
N LEU A 218 -1.44 7.21 -15.35
CA LEU A 218 -0.27 6.42 -14.97
C LEU A 218 1.02 6.95 -15.61
N HIS A 219 0.96 7.43 -16.86
CA HIS A 219 2.09 8.12 -17.49
C HIS A 219 2.50 9.38 -16.71
N HIS A 220 1.54 10.22 -16.32
CA HIS A 220 1.83 11.41 -15.50
C HIS A 220 2.42 11.03 -14.14
N GLN A 221 1.91 9.99 -13.48
CA GLN A 221 2.47 9.49 -12.22
C GLN A 221 3.90 8.96 -12.38
N PHE A 222 4.24 8.29 -13.49
CA PHE A 222 5.61 7.87 -13.75
C PHE A 222 6.56 9.06 -13.91
N VAL A 223 6.16 10.08 -14.66
CA VAL A 223 6.96 11.30 -14.84
C VAL A 223 7.13 12.02 -13.49
N ALA A 224 6.05 12.16 -12.72
CA ALA A 224 6.09 12.76 -11.38
C ALA A 224 6.97 11.97 -10.39
N SER A 225 6.86 10.63 -10.40
CA SER A 225 7.71 9.73 -9.60
C SER A 225 9.18 9.95 -9.94
N ALA A 226 9.53 9.97 -11.23
CA ALA A 226 10.90 10.18 -11.67
C ALA A 226 11.43 11.61 -11.36
N GLN A 227 10.57 12.63 -11.36
CA GLN A 227 10.94 13.97 -10.91
C GLN A 227 11.16 14.02 -9.39
N ALA A 228 10.32 13.32 -8.61
CA ALA A 228 10.47 13.22 -7.16
C ALA A 228 11.76 12.49 -6.76
N VAL A 229 12.11 11.39 -7.43
CA VAL A 229 13.39 10.67 -7.23
C VAL A 229 14.57 11.63 -7.40
N GLN A 230 14.65 12.30 -8.56
CA GLN A 230 15.73 13.25 -8.83
C GLN A 230 15.78 14.40 -7.82
N LEU A 231 14.61 14.85 -7.35
CA LEU A 231 14.52 15.91 -6.36
C LEU A 231 14.98 15.45 -4.98
N ALA A 232 14.58 14.26 -4.54
CA ALA A 232 14.98 13.67 -3.27
C ALA A 232 16.51 13.56 -3.18
N HIS A 233 17.15 12.99 -4.21
CA HIS A 233 18.61 12.86 -4.26
C HIS A 233 19.36 14.20 -4.32
N ARG A 234 18.78 15.21 -4.97
CA ARG A 234 19.35 16.58 -4.98
C ARG A 234 19.26 17.27 -3.62
N ILE A 235 18.20 17.01 -2.85
CA ILE A 235 17.98 17.62 -1.54
C ILE A 235 18.83 16.93 -0.48
N ASN A 236 18.83 15.59 -0.47
CA ASN A 236 19.67 14.78 0.40
C ASN A 236 20.12 13.52 -0.37
N PRO A 237 21.43 13.33 -0.63
CA PRO A 237 21.93 12.14 -1.33
C PRO A 237 21.78 10.84 -0.52
N ASP A 238 21.48 10.92 0.79
CA ASP A 238 21.20 9.77 1.64
C ASP A 238 19.75 9.27 1.49
N ASN A 239 18.91 9.97 0.74
CA ASN A 239 17.55 9.51 0.44
C ASN A 239 17.56 8.25 -0.42
N TRP A 240 16.75 7.27 -0.03
CA TRP A 240 16.39 6.08 -0.77
C TRP A 240 14.94 6.19 -1.21
N VAL A 241 14.70 6.19 -2.52
CA VAL A 241 13.37 6.33 -3.10
C VAL A 241 12.98 5.04 -3.82
N GLY A 242 11.93 4.37 -3.35
CA GLY A 242 11.42 3.13 -3.90
C GLY A 242 10.14 3.31 -4.71
N CYS A 243 9.88 2.39 -5.63
CA CYS A 243 8.52 2.19 -6.15
C CYS A 243 7.69 1.38 -5.16
N MET A 244 6.35 1.44 -5.26
CA MET A 244 5.45 0.55 -4.51
C MET A 244 4.45 -0.11 -5.47
N ILE A 245 4.50 -1.44 -5.54
CA ILE A 245 3.68 -2.26 -6.45
C ILE A 245 2.72 -3.14 -5.65
N ALA A 246 1.45 -3.21 -6.06
CA ALA A 246 0.52 -4.23 -5.61
C ALA A 246 0.97 -5.58 -6.17
N GLY A 247 1.76 -6.32 -5.39
CA GLY A 247 2.35 -7.58 -5.82
C GLY A 247 1.38 -8.73 -5.66
N GLY A 248 1.25 -9.54 -6.71
CA GLY A 248 0.42 -10.74 -6.65
C GLY A 248 0.88 -11.78 -7.65
N MET A 249 1.08 -13.02 -7.16
CA MET A 249 1.39 -14.13 -8.03
C MET A 249 0.15 -14.62 -8.78
N SER A 250 0.33 -14.84 -10.07
CA SER A 250 -0.62 -15.58 -10.91
C SER A 250 0.04 -16.86 -11.40
N TYR A 251 -0.63 -17.99 -11.19
CA TYR A 251 -0.22 -19.29 -11.71
C TYR A 251 -1.05 -19.68 -12.93
N PRO A 252 -0.51 -20.44 -13.89
CA PRO A 252 -1.35 -21.12 -14.85
C PRO A 252 -2.13 -22.22 -14.13
N LEU A 253 -3.47 -22.27 -14.35
CA LEU A 253 -4.32 -23.28 -13.70
C LEU A 253 -3.95 -24.70 -14.15
N THR A 254 -3.50 -24.83 -15.40
CA THR A 254 -3.09 -26.10 -16.00
C THR A 254 -1.79 -25.91 -16.80
N PRO A 255 -1.05 -26.99 -17.12
CA PRO A 255 0.12 -26.89 -17.99
C PRO A 255 -0.23 -26.64 -19.47
N ASN A 256 -1.50 -26.37 -19.80
CA ASN A 256 -1.91 -25.98 -21.15
C ASN A 256 -1.11 -24.73 -21.58
N PRO A 257 -0.38 -24.77 -22.72
CA PRO A 257 0.39 -23.62 -23.20
C PRO A 257 -0.43 -22.32 -23.30
N ALA A 258 -1.74 -22.40 -23.56
CA ALA A 258 -2.61 -21.23 -23.57
C ALA A 258 -2.80 -20.60 -22.17
N ASP A 259 -2.90 -21.41 -21.12
CA ASP A 259 -2.95 -20.94 -19.72
C ASP A 259 -1.59 -20.35 -19.30
N VAL A 260 -0.49 -20.96 -19.75
CA VAL A 260 0.88 -20.47 -19.51
C VAL A 260 1.09 -19.09 -20.15
N LEU A 261 0.74 -18.94 -21.44
CA LEU A 261 0.86 -17.67 -22.16
C LEU A 261 -0.01 -16.58 -21.54
N LYS A 262 -1.27 -16.90 -21.21
CA LYS A 262 -2.17 -15.96 -20.53
C LYS A 262 -1.58 -15.49 -19.20
N THR A 263 -1.10 -16.41 -18.38
CA THR A 263 -0.43 -16.07 -17.10
C THR A 263 0.77 -15.15 -17.33
N GLN A 264 1.62 -15.45 -18.31
CA GLN A 264 2.79 -14.63 -18.60
C GLN A 264 2.40 -13.19 -18.99
N GLN A 265 1.40 -13.02 -19.85
CA GLN A 265 0.91 -11.70 -20.28
C GLN A 265 0.30 -10.91 -19.13
N GLU A 266 -0.46 -11.58 -18.27
CA GLU A 266 -1.07 -10.94 -17.11
C GLU A 266 -0.04 -10.57 -16.03
N MET A 267 0.96 -11.42 -15.77
CA MET A 267 2.09 -11.07 -14.91
C MET A 267 2.88 -9.87 -15.47
N ALA A 268 3.08 -9.83 -16.80
CA ALA A 268 3.75 -8.72 -17.48
C ALA A 268 3.04 -7.38 -17.24
N MET A 269 1.72 -7.34 -17.43
CA MET A 269 0.98 -6.10 -17.23
C MET A 269 0.76 -5.75 -15.75
N ASN A 270 0.36 -6.72 -14.93
CA ASN A 270 -0.06 -6.45 -13.56
C ASN A 270 1.13 -6.22 -12.62
N ASN A 271 2.25 -6.92 -12.80
CA ASN A 271 3.39 -6.85 -11.89
C ASN A 271 4.60 -6.14 -12.51
N TRP A 272 4.91 -6.41 -13.79
CA TRP A 272 6.17 -5.94 -14.38
C TRP A 272 6.08 -4.55 -15.01
N PHE A 273 4.92 -4.14 -15.55
CA PHE A 273 4.80 -2.90 -16.31
C PHE A 273 5.26 -1.67 -15.52
N CYS A 274 4.69 -1.44 -14.34
CA CYS A 274 5.02 -0.29 -13.52
C CYS A 274 6.44 -0.39 -12.91
N GLY A 275 6.87 -1.59 -12.55
CA GLY A 275 8.22 -1.85 -12.07
C GLY A 275 9.29 -1.58 -13.14
N ASP A 276 9.05 -2.03 -14.37
CA ASP A 276 9.94 -1.80 -15.50
C ASP A 276 10.13 -0.31 -15.76
N VAL A 277 9.04 0.48 -15.77
CA VAL A 277 9.15 1.93 -15.98
C VAL A 277 9.96 2.59 -14.86
N GLN A 278 9.70 2.26 -13.60
CA GLN A 278 10.33 2.94 -12.45
C GLN A 278 11.75 2.48 -12.17
N VAL A 279 12.07 1.19 -12.36
CA VAL A 279 13.41 0.64 -12.10
C VAL A 279 14.33 0.80 -13.31
N ARG A 280 13.81 0.62 -14.54
CA ARG A 280 14.61 0.70 -15.78
C ARG A 280 14.57 2.08 -16.42
N GLY A 281 13.61 2.92 -16.05
CA GLY A 281 13.45 4.28 -16.58
C GLY A 281 12.90 4.31 -18.01
N ALA A 282 12.21 3.25 -18.45
CA ALA A 282 11.66 3.13 -19.79
C ALA A 282 10.46 2.18 -19.83
N TYR A 283 9.53 2.43 -20.75
CA TYR A 283 8.42 1.51 -21.02
C TYR A 283 8.94 0.15 -21.50
N PRO A 284 8.38 -0.96 -20.99
CA PRO A 284 8.83 -2.30 -21.38
C PRO A 284 8.39 -2.66 -22.79
N TYR A 285 9.13 -3.56 -23.44
CA TYR A 285 8.93 -3.92 -24.84
C TYR A 285 7.50 -4.42 -25.15
N PHE A 286 6.85 -5.10 -24.20
CA PHE A 286 5.51 -5.65 -24.38
C PHE A 286 4.41 -4.57 -24.34
N ALA A 287 4.70 -3.39 -23.77
CA ALA A 287 3.75 -2.29 -23.66
C ALA A 287 3.25 -1.82 -25.03
N LYS A 288 4.15 -1.73 -26.02
CA LYS A 288 3.80 -1.30 -27.37
C LYS A 288 2.68 -2.15 -27.95
N ARG A 289 2.82 -3.48 -27.89
CA ARG A 289 1.82 -4.40 -28.40
C ARG A 289 0.51 -4.28 -27.63
N TYR A 290 0.58 -4.19 -26.30
CA TYR A 290 -0.59 -4.02 -25.46
C TYR A 290 -1.36 -2.73 -25.80
N PHE A 291 -0.65 -1.62 -26.05
CA PHE A 291 -1.26 -0.34 -26.43
C PHE A 291 -1.92 -0.41 -27.80
N GLU A 292 -1.28 -1.05 -28.80
CA GLU A 292 -1.87 -1.27 -30.11
C GLU A 292 -3.15 -2.12 -30.03
N ASP A 293 -3.13 -3.22 -29.26
CA ASP A 293 -4.26 -4.14 -29.11
C ASP A 293 -5.47 -3.49 -28.39
N HIS A 294 -5.23 -2.49 -27.54
CA HIS A 294 -6.27 -1.82 -26.74
C HIS A 294 -6.51 -0.36 -27.15
N ASN A 295 -5.97 0.07 -28.29
CA ASN A 295 -6.11 1.44 -28.80
C ASN A 295 -5.73 2.54 -27.78
N ILE A 296 -4.65 2.32 -27.04
CA ILE A 296 -4.12 3.28 -26.04
C ILE A 296 -3.14 4.24 -26.72
N HIS A 297 -3.38 5.54 -26.57
CA HIS A 297 -2.55 6.61 -27.12
C HIS A 297 -2.12 7.55 -25.99
N LEU A 298 -0.85 7.52 -25.61
CA LEU A 298 -0.34 8.40 -24.56
C LEU A 298 0.04 9.78 -25.12
N HIS A 299 -0.49 10.82 -24.50
CA HIS A 299 0.01 12.19 -24.66
C HIS A 299 1.26 12.34 -23.80
N THR A 300 2.42 12.43 -24.46
CA THR A 300 3.74 12.58 -23.83
C THR A 300 4.39 13.86 -24.33
N GLU A 301 5.30 14.44 -23.54
CA GLU A 301 6.18 15.52 -23.97
C GLU A 301 7.59 15.00 -24.33
N PRO A 302 8.35 15.71 -25.18
CA PRO A 302 9.69 15.29 -25.59
C PRO A 302 10.66 15.00 -24.43
N ALA A 303 10.48 15.67 -23.28
CA ALA A 303 11.33 15.51 -22.11
C ALA A 303 10.97 14.29 -21.22
N ASP A 304 9.81 13.67 -21.41
CA ASP A 304 9.32 12.64 -20.48
C ASP A 304 10.21 11.41 -20.47
N ALA A 305 10.60 10.92 -21.65
CA ALA A 305 11.49 9.76 -21.75
C ALA A 305 12.85 10.00 -21.07
N ALA A 306 13.40 11.22 -21.18
CA ALA A 306 14.64 11.57 -20.50
C ALA A 306 14.45 11.66 -18.98
N THR A 307 13.31 12.20 -18.54
CA THR A 307 12.92 12.29 -17.14
C THR A 307 12.82 10.91 -16.49
N LEU A 308 12.09 9.98 -17.13
CA LEU A 308 11.95 8.60 -16.65
C LEU A 308 13.32 7.90 -16.52
N LYS A 309 14.19 8.09 -17.51
CA LYS A 309 15.54 7.51 -17.51
C LYS A 309 16.43 8.04 -16.39
N ALA A 310 16.26 9.32 -16.04
CA ALA A 310 17.05 9.99 -15.00
C ALA A 310 16.54 9.71 -13.58
N GLY A 311 15.24 9.49 -13.41
CA GLY A 311 14.59 9.27 -12.10
C GLY A 311 14.23 7.81 -11.84
N LYS A 312 15.22 6.91 -11.91
CA LYS A 312 15.02 5.49 -11.57
C LYS A 312 15.03 5.31 -10.05
N VAL A 313 14.14 4.48 -9.54
CA VAL A 313 14.07 4.17 -8.10
C VAL A 313 15.29 3.36 -7.63
N ASP A 314 15.62 3.51 -6.35
CA ASP A 314 16.78 2.89 -5.70
C ASP A 314 16.50 1.44 -5.26
N PHE A 315 15.24 1.14 -4.93
CA PHE A 315 14.80 -0.17 -4.49
C PHE A 315 13.37 -0.47 -4.96
N TYR A 316 13.03 -1.77 -5.01
CA TYR A 316 11.69 -2.23 -5.36
C TYR A 316 10.91 -2.62 -4.11
N SER A 317 9.79 -1.95 -3.84
CA SER A 317 8.90 -2.35 -2.76
C SER A 317 7.54 -2.82 -3.28
N PHE A 318 6.91 -3.71 -2.52
CA PHE A 318 5.62 -4.27 -2.89
C PHE A 318 4.78 -4.70 -1.69
N SER A 319 3.47 -4.75 -1.90
CA SER A 319 2.54 -5.49 -1.06
C SER A 319 2.42 -6.93 -1.53
N TYR A 320 2.22 -7.87 -0.60
CA TYR A 320 1.90 -9.25 -0.94
C TYR A 320 0.92 -9.83 0.08
N TYR A 321 -0.17 -10.39 -0.41
CA TYR A 321 -1.19 -10.96 0.46
C TYR A 321 -1.76 -12.28 -0.05
N SER A 322 -1.87 -12.43 -1.36
CA SER A 322 -2.56 -13.54 -2.00
C SER A 322 -2.02 -13.81 -3.41
N SER A 323 -2.31 -15.01 -3.90
CA SER A 323 -2.07 -15.44 -5.28
C SER A 323 -3.32 -16.03 -5.91
N ASN A 324 -3.32 -16.17 -7.22
CA ASN A 324 -4.48 -16.65 -7.98
C ASN A 324 -4.04 -17.54 -9.16
N ALA A 325 -4.99 -18.12 -9.87
CA ALA A 325 -4.73 -18.88 -11.08
C ALA A 325 -5.33 -18.22 -12.33
N ARG A 326 -4.82 -18.58 -13.50
CA ARG A 326 -5.27 -18.12 -14.82
C ARG A 326 -5.57 -19.29 -15.73
N THR A 327 -6.67 -19.17 -16.46
CA THR A 327 -7.02 -20.14 -17.48
C THR A 327 -7.76 -19.48 -18.64
N VAL A 328 -7.62 -20.06 -19.83
CA VAL A 328 -8.45 -19.73 -21.00
C VAL A 328 -9.79 -20.49 -20.99
N ASP A 329 -9.94 -21.48 -20.11
CA ASP A 329 -11.17 -22.24 -19.95
C ASP A 329 -12.22 -21.42 -19.17
N GLN A 330 -13.17 -20.85 -19.89
CA GLN A 330 -14.23 -20.02 -19.30
C GLN A 330 -15.17 -20.81 -18.38
N SER A 331 -15.23 -22.14 -18.48
CA SER A 331 -16.07 -22.95 -17.59
C SER A 331 -15.57 -23.00 -16.14
N LYS A 332 -14.32 -22.58 -15.90
CA LYS A 332 -13.65 -22.60 -14.60
C LYS A 332 -13.56 -21.23 -13.94
N ALA A 333 -14.31 -20.25 -14.43
CA ALA A 333 -14.30 -18.88 -13.96
C ALA A 333 -15.02 -18.71 -12.61
N GLU A 334 -14.49 -19.29 -11.53
CA GLU A 334 -14.89 -18.91 -10.17
C GLU A 334 -14.03 -17.75 -9.68
N SER A 335 -14.67 -16.62 -9.35
CA SER A 335 -14.01 -15.42 -8.82
C SER A 335 -13.22 -15.74 -7.54
N ALA A 336 -11.96 -15.31 -7.48
CA ALA A 336 -11.27 -15.08 -6.22
C ALA A 336 -11.90 -13.86 -5.50
N GLY A 337 -11.72 -13.65 -4.20
CA GLY A 337 -12.49 -12.69 -3.39
C GLY A 337 -12.36 -11.19 -3.74
N ASN A 338 -12.68 -10.32 -2.78
CA ASN A 338 -12.72 -8.88 -3.05
C ASN A 338 -11.33 -8.35 -3.47
N MET A 339 -11.29 -7.54 -4.53
CA MET A 339 -10.03 -7.02 -5.09
C MET A 339 -9.04 -8.11 -5.55
N THR A 340 -9.52 -9.24 -6.08
CA THR A 340 -8.63 -10.23 -6.72
C THR A 340 -9.05 -10.49 -8.17
N MET A 341 -8.06 -10.74 -9.02
CA MET A 341 -8.27 -11.02 -10.44
C MET A 341 -8.12 -12.52 -10.71
N GLY A 342 -8.93 -13.05 -11.64
CA GLY A 342 -8.93 -14.43 -12.17
C GLY A 342 -9.52 -15.50 -11.23
N VAL A 343 -9.01 -16.74 -11.32
CA VAL A 343 -9.71 -17.92 -10.77
C VAL A 343 -9.05 -18.47 -9.50
N LYS A 344 -9.84 -19.16 -8.68
CA LYS A 344 -9.33 -19.87 -7.50
C LYS A 344 -8.31 -20.94 -7.91
N ASN A 345 -7.16 -20.90 -7.26
CA ASN A 345 -6.23 -22.02 -7.22
C ASN A 345 -6.77 -23.10 -6.26
N PRO A 346 -7.01 -24.35 -6.73
CA PRO A 346 -7.60 -25.42 -5.93
C PRO A 346 -6.70 -25.96 -4.81
N TYR A 347 -5.41 -25.59 -4.81
CA TYR A 347 -4.44 -26.04 -3.80
C TYR A 347 -4.29 -25.07 -2.62
N LEU A 348 -4.90 -23.88 -2.69
CA LEU A 348 -4.76 -22.85 -1.68
C LEU A 348 -5.96 -22.80 -0.73
N LYS A 349 -5.72 -22.33 0.49
CA LYS A 349 -6.76 -21.98 1.46
C LYS A 349 -7.14 -20.51 1.28
N TYR A 350 -8.40 -20.17 1.58
CA TYR A 350 -8.93 -18.81 1.42
C TYR A 350 -9.48 -18.29 2.75
N SER A 351 -9.27 -17.00 3.02
CA SER A 351 -9.87 -16.29 4.15
C SER A 351 -11.37 -16.05 3.94
N GLU A 352 -12.05 -15.56 4.98
CA GLU A 352 -13.47 -15.16 4.89
C GLU A 352 -13.73 -14.10 3.81
N TRP A 353 -12.76 -13.22 3.56
CA TRP A 353 -12.83 -12.22 2.48
C TRP A 353 -12.40 -12.77 1.11
N GLY A 354 -12.09 -14.06 1.00
CA GLY A 354 -11.74 -14.75 -0.24
C GLY A 354 -10.31 -14.52 -0.72
N TRP A 355 -9.38 -14.15 0.18
CA TRP A 355 -7.96 -13.98 -0.13
C TRP A 355 -7.23 -15.29 0.12
N SER A 356 -6.45 -15.76 -0.85
CA SER A 356 -5.67 -17.00 -0.69
C SER A 356 -4.49 -16.80 0.26
N THR A 357 -4.16 -17.83 1.03
CA THR A 357 -2.90 -17.91 1.78
C THR A 357 -1.89 -18.68 0.96
N ASP A 358 -0.82 -18.01 0.53
CA ASP A 358 0.23 -18.60 -0.30
C ASP A 358 1.62 -18.04 0.04
N PRO A 359 2.26 -18.55 1.10
CA PRO A 359 3.63 -18.18 1.45
C PRO A 359 4.65 -18.61 0.37
N THR A 360 4.38 -19.70 -0.36
CA THR A 360 5.28 -20.15 -1.44
C THR A 360 5.30 -19.13 -2.58
N GLY A 361 4.15 -18.55 -2.92
CA GLY A 361 4.05 -17.47 -3.89
C GLY A 361 4.84 -16.23 -3.49
N LEU A 362 5.00 -15.92 -2.20
CA LEU A 362 5.86 -14.81 -1.76
C LEU A 362 7.32 -15.09 -2.12
N ARG A 363 7.82 -16.29 -1.83
CA ARG A 363 9.18 -16.70 -2.21
C ARG A 363 9.40 -16.64 -3.72
N ILE A 364 8.44 -17.14 -4.50
CA ILE A 364 8.50 -17.09 -5.98
C ILE A 364 8.55 -15.64 -6.45
N TYR A 365 7.65 -14.79 -5.95
CA TYR A 365 7.59 -13.38 -6.34
C TYR A 365 8.87 -12.63 -6.01
N LEU A 366 9.44 -12.84 -4.81
CA LEU A 366 10.72 -12.26 -4.39
C LEU A 366 11.85 -12.64 -5.35
N ASN A 367 11.95 -13.92 -5.71
CA ASN A 367 12.94 -14.40 -6.68
C ASN A 367 12.73 -13.79 -8.08
N ASP A 368 11.48 -13.73 -8.55
CA ASP A 368 11.14 -13.15 -9.85
C ASP A 368 11.49 -11.66 -9.92
N VAL A 369 11.12 -10.89 -8.89
CA VAL A 369 11.43 -9.45 -8.78
C VAL A 369 12.93 -9.23 -8.74
N TYR A 370 13.65 -9.93 -7.85
CA TYR A 370 15.08 -9.72 -7.69
C TYR A 370 15.85 -10.17 -8.93
N GLY A 371 15.54 -11.34 -9.48
CA GLY A 371 16.14 -11.84 -10.72
C GLY A 371 15.86 -10.94 -11.93
N ARG A 372 14.73 -10.22 -11.95
CA ARG A 372 14.38 -9.29 -13.02
C ARG A 372 15.11 -7.94 -12.95
N TYR A 373 15.29 -7.42 -11.74
CA TYR A 373 15.69 -6.03 -11.52
C TYR A 373 17.08 -5.86 -10.91
N GLY A 374 17.52 -6.80 -10.06
CA GLY A 374 18.84 -6.74 -9.40
C GLY A 374 19.02 -5.54 -8.46
N VAL A 375 17.92 -4.95 -7.97
CA VAL A 375 17.91 -3.89 -6.95
C VAL A 375 17.42 -4.44 -5.62
N PRO A 376 17.74 -3.82 -4.48
CA PRO A 376 17.21 -4.22 -3.17
C PRO A 376 15.68 -4.28 -3.17
N VAL A 377 15.14 -5.19 -2.38
CA VAL A 377 13.70 -5.48 -2.33
C VAL A 377 13.17 -5.28 -0.92
N MET A 378 11.96 -4.75 -0.79
CA MET A 378 11.29 -4.58 0.50
C MET A 378 9.82 -5.03 0.45
N VAL A 379 9.42 -5.88 1.39
CA VAL A 379 8.00 -6.24 1.55
C VAL A 379 7.37 -5.20 2.47
N VAL A 380 6.67 -4.23 1.88
CA VAL A 380 6.15 -3.08 2.60
C VAL A 380 4.70 -3.25 3.04
N GLU A 381 4.05 -4.34 2.62
CA GLU A 381 2.78 -4.82 3.17
C GLU A 381 2.67 -6.34 3.06
N ASN A 382 2.20 -6.95 4.13
CA ASN A 382 1.74 -8.33 4.18
C ASN A 382 0.87 -8.50 5.42
N GLY A 383 -0.22 -9.24 5.34
CA GLY A 383 -1.09 -9.41 6.51
C GLY A 383 -2.32 -10.24 6.26
N LEU A 384 -3.00 -10.60 7.34
CA LEU A 384 -4.24 -11.35 7.31
C LEU A 384 -5.36 -10.52 7.95
N GLY A 385 -6.30 -10.10 7.10
CA GLY A 385 -7.55 -9.50 7.55
C GLY A 385 -8.49 -10.58 8.06
N ALA A 386 -8.83 -10.53 9.34
CA ALA A 386 -9.71 -11.48 10.01
C ALA A 386 -10.51 -10.78 11.12
N ARG A 387 -11.62 -11.40 11.57
CA ARG A 387 -12.33 -10.92 12.75
C ARG A 387 -11.56 -11.31 14.01
N ASP A 388 -11.39 -10.36 14.92
CA ASP A 388 -10.89 -10.62 16.27
C ASP A 388 -12.05 -10.74 17.26
N GLU A 389 -11.85 -11.56 18.30
CA GLU A 389 -12.76 -11.67 19.44
C GLU A 389 -12.06 -11.11 20.69
N LEU A 390 -12.68 -10.12 21.33
CA LEU A 390 -12.25 -9.62 22.63
C LEU A 390 -12.81 -10.53 23.72
N THR A 391 -11.94 -11.31 24.37
CA THR A 391 -12.34 -12.21 25.46
C THR A 391 -12.83 -11.43 26.69
N ALA A 392 -13.54 -12.11 27.60
CA ALA A 392 -13.96 -11.52 28.88
C ALA A 392 -12.80 -11.02 29.75
N ALA A 393 -11.58 -11.52 29.52
CA ALA A 393 -10.35 -11.07 30.18
C ALA A 393 -9.70 -9.84 29.51
N GLY A 394 -10.32 -9.28 28.46
CA GLY A 394 -9.79 -8.13 27.72
C GLY A 394 -8.62 -8.47 26.79
N GLN A 395 -8.54 -9.72 26.33
CA GLN A 395 -7.46 -10.22 25.47
C GLN A 395 -7.96 -10.65 24.10
N ILE A 396 -7.08 -10.56 23.09
CA ILE A 396 -7.31 -11.05 21.74
C ILE A 396 -6.30 -12.18 21.45
N ASN A 397 -6.82 -13.39 21.23
CA ASN A 397 -6.02 -14.57 20.91
C ASN A 397 -6.05 -14.82 19.39
N ASP A 398 -5.12 -14.23 18.66
CA ASP A 398 -5.08 -14.22 17.20
C ASP A 398 -4.04 -15.20 16.61
N ASP A 399 -4.12 -16.47 17.05
CA ASP A 399 -3.22 -17.54 16.59
C ASP A 399 -3.24 -17.75 15.07
N TYR A 400 -4.38 -17.51 14.42
CA TYR A 400 -4.50 -17.56 12.96
C TYR A 400 -3.63 -16.50 12.26
N ARG A 401 -3.46 -15.32 12.86
CA ARG A 401 -2.64 -14.23 12.32
C ARG A 401 -1.17 -14.53 12.50
N ILE A 402 -0.80 -15.05 13.68
CA ILE A 402 0.55 -15.56 13.96
C ILE A 402 0.93 -16.64 12.95
N ALA A 403 0.06 -17.63 12.72
CA ALA A 403 0.32 -18.72 11.77
C ALA A 403 0.56 -18.18 10.35
N TYR A 404 -0.29 -17.27 9.87
CA TYR A 404 -0.13 -16.66 8.54
C TYR A 404 1.21 -15.92 8.41
N LEU A 405 1.53 -15.03 9.35
CA LEU A 405 2.75 -14.22 9.28
C LEU A 405 4.00 -15.10 9.41
N LYS A 406 3.98 -16.11 10.28
CA LYS A 406 5.06 -17.08 10.44
C LYS A 406 5.40 -17.78 9.14
N GLU A 407 4.40 -18.32 8.43
CA GLU A 407 4.60 -19.00 7.15
C GLU A 407 5.21 -18.07 6.08
N HIS A 408 4.82 -16.79 6.04
CA HIS A 408 5.39 -15.82 5.10
C HIS A 408 6.81 -15.39 5.49
N ILE A 409 7.11 -15.26 6.78
CA ILE A 409 8.48 -14.98 7.26
C ILE A 409 9.41 -16.15 6.95
N GLU A 410 8.95 -17.40 7.06
CA GLU A 410 9.71 -18.58 6.63
C GLU A 410 9.98 -18.57 5.12
N ALA A 411 9.01 -18.13 4.31
CA ALA A 411 9.20 -17.96 2.87
C ALA A 411 10.21 -16.86 2.52
N MET A 412 10.21 -15.74 3.26
CA MET A 412 11.21 -14.67 3.10
C MET A 412 12.63 -15.13 3.47
N HIS A 413 12.77 -15.90 4.57
CA HIS A 413 14.05 -16.55 4.91
C HIS A 413 14.56 -17.41 3.77
N ALA A 414 13.68 -18.23 3.20
CA ALA A 414 14.04 -19.09 2.09
C ALA A 414 14.42 -18.30 0.82
N ALA A 415 13.79 -17.15 0.56
CA ALA A 415 14.17 -16.27 -0.54
C ALA A 415 15.55 -15.60 -0.32
N ILE A 416 15.88 -15.25 0.94
CA ILE A 416 17.22 -14.74 1.28
C ILE A 416 18.27 -15.84 1.08
N ASP A 417 17.97 -17.09 1.48
CA ASP A 417 18.83 -18.25 1.21
C ASP A 417 18.98 -18.50 -0.31
N ASP A 418 18.00 -18.11 -1.15
CA ASP A 418 18.09 -18.13 -2.61
C ASP A 418 18.97 -17.01 -3.19
N GLY A 419 19.36 -16.02 -2.36
CA GLY A 419 20.21 -14.89 -2.74
C GLY A 419 19.46 -13.57 -3.00
N VAL A 420 18.18 -13.47 -2.64
CA VAL A 420 17.42 -12.22 -2.75
C VAL A 420 17.93 -11.18 -1.74
N ASP A 421 18.21 -9.97 -2.22
CA ASP A 421 18.56 -8.81 -1.38
C ASP A 421 17.30 -8.18 -0.76
N LEU A 422 16.72 -8.89 0.21
CA LEU A 422 15.53 -8.42 0.95
C LEU A 422 15.99 -7.59 2.17
N ILE A 423 15.64 -6.31 2.17
CA ILE A 423 16.14 -5.34 3.15
C ILE A 423 15.15 -5.00 4.28
N GLY A 424 13.87 -5.35 4.12
CA GLY A 424 12.86 -5.04 5.14
C GLY A 424 11.51 -5.73 4.97
N TYR A 425 10.76 -5.73 6.07
CA TYR A 425 9.42 -6.28 6.18
C TYR A 425 8.55 -5.46 7.14
N THR A 426 7.43 -4.94 6.62
CA THR A 426 6.47 -4.16 7.41
C THR A 426 5.05 -4.71 7.23
N PRO A 427 4.56 -5.59 8.13
CA PRO A 427 3.19 -6.07 8.12
C PRO A 427 2.17 -4.95 8.06
N TRP A 428 1.12 -5.16 7.26
CA TRP A 428 0.08 -4.17 7.02
C TRP A 428 -0.86 -4.03 8.21
N GLY A 429 -1.29 -2.80 8.46
CA GLY A 429 -2.27 -2.45 9.48
C GLY A 429 -1.80 -2.89 10.85
N CYS A 430 -0.51 -2.66 11.17
CA CYS A 430 0.12 -3.11 12.41
C CYS A 430 -0.60 -2.65 13.69
N ILE A 431 -1.36 -1.55 13.59
CA ILE A 431 -2.42 -1.14 14.49
C ILE A 431 -3.74 -1.25 13.71
N ASP A 432 -4.78 -1.79 14.33
CA ASP A 432 -6.08 -1.91 13.66
C ASP A 432 -6.51 -0.57 13.06
N LEU A 433 -6.93 -0.64 11.79
CA LEU A 433 -7.26 0.50 10.95
C LEU A 433 -8.45 0.17 10.06
N VAL A 434 -9.02 1.20 9.44
CA VAL A 434 -10.11 1.03 8.48
C VAL A 434 -9.59 0.32 7.24
N SER A 435 -10.15 -0.83 6.91
CA SER A 435 -9.75 -1.57 5.70
C SER A 435 -10.04 -0.79 4.40
N ALA A 436 -9.14 -0.86 3.42
CA ALA A 436 -9.27 -0.09 2.18
C ALA A 436 -10.51 -0.50 1.37
N GLY A 437 -10.61 -1.80 1.03
CA GLY A 437 -11.63 -2.31 0.11
C GLY A 437 -13.07 -2.21 0.63
N THR A 438 -13.32 -2.48 1.93
CA THR A 438 -14.68 -2.49 2.49
C THR A 438 -14.94 -1.35 3.48
N GLY A 439 -13.91 -0.66 3.99
CA GLY A 439 -14.10 0.45 4.93
C GLY A 439 -14.49 -0.02 6.32
N GLN A 440 -14.20 -1.28 6.64
CA GLN A 440 -14.55 -1.93 7.89
C GLN A 440 -13.40 -1.91 8.88
N MET A 441 -13.71 -1.67 10.15
CA MET A 441 -12.89 -1.97 11.33
C MET A 441 -12.97 -3.45 11.72
N GLU A 442 -14.07 -4.14 11.41
CA GLU A 442 -14.21 -5.58 11.72
C GLU A 442 -13.19 -6.47 11.00
N LYS A 443 -12.67 -6.02 9.85
CA LYS A 443 -11.58 -6.68 9.13
C LYS A 443 -10.23 -6.22 9.69
N ARG A 444 -9.80 -6.87 10.78
CA ARG A 444 -8.63 -6.47 11.58
C ARG A 444 -7.34 -7.12 11.09
N TYR A 445 -6.24 -6.37 11.18
CA TYR A 445 -4.90 -6.80 10.75
C TYR A 445 -3.86 -6.68 11.87
N GLY A 446 -4.09 -5.83 12.85
CA GLY A 446 -3.00 -5.34 13.70
C GLY A 446 -2.49 -6.33 14.71
N PHE A 447 -1.31 -6.01 15.23
CA PHE A 447 -0.78 -6.51 16.48
C PHE A 447 -1.40 -5.80 17.69
N ILE A 448 -1.94 -4.60 17.44
CA ILE A 448 -2.59 -3.75 18.43
C ILE A 448 -4.05 -3.58 18.02
N TYR A 449 -4.95 -4.05 18.90
CA TYR A 449 -6.39 -3.89 18.74
C TYR A 449 -6.79 -2.46 19.06
N VAL A 450 -7.68 -1.88 18.27
CA VAL A 450 -8.33 -0.59 18.56
C VAL A 450 -9.79 -0.86 18.88
N ASP A 451 -10.25 -0.41 20.06
CA ASP A 451 -11.64 -0.55 20.50
C ASP A 451 -12.56 0.40 19.74
N ARG A 452 -12.88 -0.01 18.52
CA ARG A 452 -13.80 0.63 17.59
C ARG A 452 -14.44 -0.42 16.68
N ASN A 453 -15.73 -0.31 16.38
CA ASN A 453 -16.43 -1.21 15.45
C ASN A 453 -17.09 -0.45 14.27
N ASP A 454 -17.67 -1.20 13.33
CA ASP A 454 -18.31 -0.66 12.12
C ASP A 454 -19.57 0.18 12.46
N GLN A 455 -20.14 0.00 13.65
CA GLN A 455 -21.26 0.81 14.18
C GLN A 455 -20.78 2.05 14.95
N GLN A 456 -19.49 2.40 14.86
CA GLN A 456 -18.92 3.59 15.51
C GLN A 456 -19.06 3.56 17.05
N GLN A 457 -19.01 2.38 17.65
CA GLN A 457 -18.96 2.17 19.09
C GLN A 457 -17.53 1.79 19.52
N GLY A 458 -17.20 2.09 20.78
CA GLY A 458 -15.86 1.91 21.34
C GLY A 458 -15.14 3.25 21.59
N ASP A 459 -14.11 3.23 22.43
CA ASP A 459 -13.41 4.39 22.98
C ASP A 459 -12.00 4.60 22.42
N PHE A 460 -11.64 3.90 21.35
CA PHE A 460 -10.34 3.94 20.69
C PHE A 460 -9.16 3.47 21.54
N ARG A 461 -9.35 2.84 22.71
CA ARG A 461 -8.20 2.32 23.47
C ARG A 461 -7.43 1.26 22.68
N ARG A 462 -6.11 1.24 22.86
CA ARG A 462 -5.21 0.28 22.24
C ARG A 462 -4.97 -0.91 23.16
N ILE A 463 -5.14 -2.12 22.65
CA ILE A 463 -4.93 -3.37 23.39
C ILE A 463 -3.95 -4.26 22.63
N PRO A 464 -2.75 -4.55 23.17
CA PRO A 464 -1.84 -5.52 22.57
C PRO A 464 -2.50 -6.90 22.42
N LYS A 465 -2.47 -7.46 21.21
CA LYS A 465 -2.97 -8.81 20.92
C LYS A 465 -1.90 -9.85 21.26
N LYS A 466 -2.23 -11.15 21.21
CA LYS A 466 -1.21 -12.22 21.37
C LYS A 466 -0.08 -12.07 20.35
N SER A 467 -0.41 -11.72 19.12
CA SER A 467 0.56 -11.47 18.03
C SER A 467 1.51 -10.30 18.30
N PHE A 468 1.19 -9.35 19.19
CA PHE A 468 2.11 -8.30 19.62
C PHE A 468 3.39 -8.88 20.22
N TYR A 469 3.22 -9.74 21.22
CA TYR A 469 4.32 -10.35 21.95
C TYR A 469 5.07 -11.38 21.09
N TRP A 470 4.34 -12.06 20.19
CA TRP A 470 4.96 -12.91 19.17
C TRP A 470 5.93 -12.10 18.30
N TYR A 471 5.46 -11.01 17.70
CA TYR A 471 6.25 -10.25 16.74
C TYR A 471 7.40 -9.52 17.44
N GLN A 472 7.23 -9.09 18.68
CA GLN A 472 8.33 -8.61 19.53
C GLN A 472 9.47 -9.64 19.65
N GLN A 473 9.15 -10.92 19.87
CA GLN A 473 10.14 -11.99 19.89
C GLN A 473 10.79 -12.22 18.53
N VAL A 474 10.00 -12.16 17.45
CA VAL A 474 10.52 -12.27 16.07
C VAL A 474 11.57 -11.19 15.83
N ILE A 475 11.27 -9.93 16.13
CA ILE A 475 12.20 -8.81 15.93
C ILE A 475 13.43 -8.95 16.83
N ALA A 476 13.25 -9.23 18.12
CA ALA A 476 14.35 -9.36 19.08
C ALA A 476 15.33 -10.49 18.71
N SER A 477 14.85 -11.53 18.03
CA SER A 477 15.67 -12.64 17.51
C SER A 477 16.14 -12.44 16.07
N ASN A 478 15.84 -11.28 15.46
CA ASN A 478 16.07 -10.99 14.04
C ASN A 478 15.53 -12.11 13.13
N GLY A 479 14.31 -12.56 13.42
CA GLY A 479 13.60 -13.63 12.73
C GLY A 479 14.08 -15.05 13.02
N ALA A 480 15.01 -15.25 13.96
CA ALA A 480 15.52 -16.59 14.29
C ALA A 480 14.57 -17.42 15.19
N ASN A 481 13.70 -16.76 15.95
CA ASN A 481 12.73 -17.42 16.81
C ASN A 481 11.30 -17.07 16.37
N LEU A 482 10.69 -18.01 15.65
CA LEU A 482 9.29 -17.95 15.21
C LEU A 482 8.36 -18.82 16.06
N SER A 483 8.79 -19.25 17.26
CA SER A 483 7.97 -20.08 18.15
C SER A 483 6.65 -19.39 18.49
N THR A 484 5.57 -20.16 18.48
CA THR A 484 4.22 -19.71 18.85
C THR A 484 3.94 -19.86 20.34
N ASP A 485 4.85 -20.49 21.08
CA ASP A 485 4.78 -20.66 22.54
C ASP A 485 5.24 -19.39 23.23
N ILE A 486 4.37 -18.39 23.25
CA ILE A 486 4.65 -17.09 23.85
C ILE A 486 4.26 -17.21 25.32
N ALA A 487 5.23 -17.02 26.22
CA ALA A 487 4.94 -16.83 27.63
C ALA A 487 4.16 -15.51 27.76
N THR A 488 2.83 -15.61 27.81
CA THR A 488 1.97 -14.45 27.96
C THR A 488 2.31 -13.81 29.30
N LYS A 489 3.07 -12.70 29.29
CA LYS A 489 3.15 -11.79 30.44
C LYS A 489 1.80 -11.10 30.52
N ILE A 490 0.84 -11.77 31.15
CA ILE A 490 -0.49 -11.24 31.48
C ILE A 490 -0.38 -10.48 32.78
#